data_AF-A0A380RCP3-F1
#
_entry.id   AF-A0A380RCP3-F1
#
_cell.length_a   1.000
_cell.length_b   1.000
_cell.length_c   1.000
_cell.angle_alpha   90.00
_cell.angle_beta   90.00
_cell.angle_gamma   90.00
#
_symmetry.space_group_name_H-M   'P 1'
#
loop_
_entity.id
_entity.type
_entity.pdbx_description
1 polymer ?
#
loop_
_entity_poly.entity_id
_entity_poly.type
_entity_poly.pdbx_seq_one_letter_code
_entity_poly.pdbx_strand_id
1 'polypeptide(L)'
;MFITTLKNIFDIDNVGSRWGVRCLYLFTMVLNAAIHFNPFADTDFTPLQSWAVEVYNMTEYDADQYNALMTAIPISKGNMIYIISLCIGYLILLAAAYIYMALYVRNFRNEKIASIKDEDQEVINYAIEHLPDKPIKPSNLVGRLLMIMLFSTLISVPFVLLTFYFMFIAIIGLPFVFTTPVAYLSGDTGFFRSLPYSVKLAAKYYFVNMRGIGIILLAILVSDFTVPLLANISMTAFYIVDAAVTTWIWLAFARFAGIAYCTMKDFPIKGGKRPFAI
;
A
#
# COMPACT_ATOMS: atom_id res chain seq x y z
N MET A 1 -2.27 21.17 -14.09
CA MET A 1 -1.28 20.45 -13.26
C MET A 1 -1.96 19.63 -12.15
N PHE A 2 -2.58 20.24 -11.13
CA PHE A 2 -3.23 19.48 -10.02
C PHE A 2 -4.29 18.45 -10.46
N ILE A 3 -5.22 18.84 -11.34
CA ILE A 3 -6.25 17.94 -11.89
C ILE A 3 -5.63 16.78 -12.68
N THR A 4 -4.54 17.04 -13.39
CA THR A 4 -3.79 16.01 -14.13
C THR A 4 -3.13 15.02 -13.18
N THR A 5 -2.55 15.50 -12.07
CA THR A 5 -1.98 14.65 -11.01
C THR A 5 -3.07 13.78 -10.37
N LEU A 6 -4.22 14.36 -10.03
CA LEU A 6 -5.39 13.64 -9.50
C LEU A 6 -5.82 12.53 -10.45
N LYS A 7 -6.07 12.88 -11.72
CA LYS A 7 -6.46 11.91 -12.75
C LYS A 7 -5.41 10.80 -12.84
N ASN A 8 -4.13 11.12 -12.93
CA ASN A 8 -3.08 10.13 -13.07
C ASN A 8 -2.95 9.19 -11.86
N ILE A 9 -3.25 9.65 -10.63
CA ILE A 9 -3.19 8.81 -9.42
C ILE A 9 -4.41 7.87 -9.34
N PHE A 10 -5.59 8.37 -9.70
CA PHE A 10 -6.85 7.66 -9.48
C PHE A 10 -7.38 6.87 -10.69
N ASP A 11 -6.79 7.07 -11.87
CA ASP A 11 -7.06 6.35 -13.11
C ASP A 11 -6.51 4.91 -13.06
N ILE A 12 -6.92 4.13 -12.07
CA ILE A 12 -6.30 2.83 -11.75
C ILE A 12 -6.44 1.81 -12.89
N ASP A 13 -7.45 1.91 -13.76
CA ASP A 13 -7.67 0.93 -14.82
C ASP A 13 -6.77 1.15 -16.05
N ASN A 14 -6.13 2.31 -16.17
CA ASN A 14 -5.27 2.67 -17.29
C ASN A 14 -3.83 2.17 -17.09
N VAL A 15 -3.64 0.85 -17.19
CA VAL A 15 -2.33 0.17 -17.17
C VAL A 15 -2.32 -0.96 -18.21
N GLY A 16 -1.46 -0.86 -19.23
CA GLY A 16 -1.35 -1.86 -20.30
C GLY A 16 -2.71 -2.18 -20.95
N SER A 17 -3.05 -3.47 -21.06
CA SER A 17 -4.32 -3.93 -21.66
C SER A 17 -5.56 -3.71 -20.78
N ARG A 18 -5.43 -3.08 -19.61
CA ARG A 18 -6.48 -2.77 -18.62
C ARG A 18 -7.13 -3.98 -17.95
N TRP A 19 -7.35 -5.08 -18.69
CA TRP A 19 -8.02 -6.29 -18.21
C TRP A 19 -7.34 -6.93 -17.01
N GLY A 20 -6.01 -7.04 -17.00
CA GLY A 20 -5.28 -7.61 -15.86
C GLY A 20 -5.54 -6.85 -14.56
N VAL A 21 -5.60 -5.52 -14.64
CA VAL A 21 -5.86 -4.66 -13.49
C VAL A 21 -7.33 -4.65 -13.09
N ARG A 22 -8.26 -4.72 -14.05
CA ARG A 22 -9.70 -4.87 -13.78
C ARG A 22 -10.01 -6.18 -13.08
N CYS A 23 -9.41 -7.28 -13.53
CA CYS A 23 -9.52 -8.57 -12.85
C CYS A 23 -8.94 -8.48 -11.44
N LEU A 24 -7.74 -7.91 -11.28
CA LEU A 24 -7.13 -7.71 -9.97
C LEU A 24 -8.06 -6.93 -9.03
N TYR A 25 -8.58 -5.79 -9.47
CA TYR A 25 -9.53 -4.98 -8.69
C TYR A 25 -10.77 -5.78 -8.29
N LEU A 26 -11.42 -6.46 -9.24
CA LEU A 26 -12.64 -7.22 -8.98
C LEU A 26 -12.40 -8.38 -8.00
N PHE A 27 -11.33 -9.16 -8.20
CA PHE A 27 -10.96 -10.26 -7.30
C PHE A 27 -10.65 -9.74 -5.90
N THR A 28 -9.85 -8.68 -5.78
CA THR A 28 -9.51 -8.08 -4.48
C THR A 28 -10.75 -7.52 -3.78
N MET A 29 -11.62 -6.82 -4.50
CA MET A 29 -12.88 -6.30 -3.96
C MET A 29 -13.77 -7.43 -3.42
N VAL A 30 -13.98 -8.49 -4.20
CA VAL A 30 -14.83 -9.63 -3.79
C VAL A 30 -14.24 -10.33 -2.57
N LEU A 31 -12.93 -10.58 -2.56
CA LEU A 31 -12.25 -11.21 -1.43
C LEU A 31 -12.30 -10.34 -0.17
N ASN A 32 -12.15 -9.02 -0.30
CA ASN A 32 -12.26 -8.11 0.83
C ASN A 32 -13.70 -8.02 1.35
N ALA A 33 -14.69 -7.93 0.44
CA ALA A 33 -16.10 -7.94 0.80
C ALA A 33 -16.51 -9.24 1.50
N ALA A 34 -15.99 -10.38 1.07
CA ALA A 34 -16.30 -11.70 1.65
C ALA A 34 -15.99 -11.78 3.15
N ILE A 35 -15.03 -11.01 3.66
CA ILE A 35 -14.69 -10.96 5.09
C ILE A 35 -15.85 -10.39 5.90
N HIS A 36 -16.57 -9.40 5.35
CA HIS A 36 -17.73 -8.77 6.00
C HIS A 36 -18.98 -9.64 5.97
N PHE A 37 -19.08 -10.55 4.99
CA PHE A 37 -20.22 -11.47 4.85
C PHE A 37 -20.01 -12.81 5.55
N ASN A 38 -18.85 -13.04 6.17
CA ASN A 38 -18.56 -14.26 6.91
C ASN A 38 -19.18 -14.13 8.31
N PRO A 39 -20.28 -14.86 8.64
CA PRO A 39 -20.96 -14.67 9.90
C PRO A 39 -20.14 -15.28 11.04
N PHE A 40 -19.59 -14.43 11.91
CA PHE A 40 -19.10 -14.89 13.20
C PHE A 40 -20.17 -14.58 14.25
N ALA A 41 -21.15 -15.48 14.38
CA ALA A 41 -22.20 -15.39 15.40
C ALA A 41 -21.67 -15.37 16.85
N ASP A 42 -20.36 -15.56 17.04
CA ASP A 42 -19.65 -15.73 18.32
C ASP A 42 -18.54 -14.67 18.58
N THR A 43 -18.48 -13.59 17.80
CA THR A 43 -17.53 -12.48 18.06
C THR A 43 -18.08 -11.53 19.11
N ASP A 44 -17.93 -11.91 20.38
CA ASP A 44 -18.11 -11.00 21.50
C ASP A 44 -16.74 -10.56 22.04
N PHE A 45 -16.43 -9.28 21.88
CA PHE A 45 -15.20 -8.66 22.41
C PHE A 45 -15.39 -8.09 23.82
N THR A 46 -16.59 -8.14 24.40
CA THR A 46 -16.90 -7.60 25.73
C THR A 46 -16.02 -8.20 26.84
N PRO A 47 -15.80 -9.54 26.91
CA PRO A 47 -14.91 -10.12 27.92
C PRO A 47 -13.47 -9.62 27.80
N LEU A 48 -12.97 -9.45 26.57
CA LEU A 48 -11.63 -8.92 26.30
C LEU A 48 -11.52 -7.45 26.71
N GLN A 49 -12.57 -6.66 26.47
CA GLN A 49 -12.63 -5.27 26.89
C GLN A 49 -12.63 -5.15 28.42
N SER A 50 -13.43 -5.95 29.13
CA SER A 50 -13.46 -5.95 30.60
C SER A 50 -12.10 -6.33 31.19
N TRP A 51 -11.45 -7.37 30.64
CA TRP A 51 -10.10 -7.76 31.02
C TRP A 51 -9.07 -6.63 30.78
N ALA A 52 -9.14 -5.95 29.63
CA ALA A 52 -8.22 -4.84 29.32
C ALA A 52 -8.40 -3.66 30.28
N VAL A 53 -9.64 -3.35 30.66
CA VAL A 53 -9.95 -2.31 31.65
C VAL A 53 -9.43 -2.70 33.04
N GLU A 54 -9.54 -3.97 33.43
CA GLU A 54 -9.01 -4.47 34.70
C GLU A 54 -7.49 -4.35 34.76
N VAL A 55 -6.77 -4.73 33.69
CA VAL A 55 -5.33 -4.53 33.56
C VAL A 55 -4.95 -3.04 33.60
N TYR A 56 -5.70 -2.19 32.90
CA TYR A 56 -5.44 -0.75 32.87
C TYR A 56 -5.64 -0.07 34.23
N ASN A 57 -6.62 -0.54 35.00
CA ASN A 57 -6.94 -0.01 36.33
C ASN A 57 -6.11 -0.62 37.46
N MET A 58 -5.15 -1.51 37.18
CA MET A 58 -4.18 -1.97 38.19
C MET A 58 -3.29 -0.79 38.60
N THR A 59 -3.60 -0.19 39.75
CA THR A 59 -2.84 0.94 40.31
C THR A 59 -1.58 0.50 41.05
N GLU A 60 -1.54 -0.75 41.53
CA GLU A 60 -0.38 -1.34 42.21
C GLU A 60 0.01 -2.66 41.52
N TYR A 61 1.31 -2.86 41.31
CA TYR A 61 1.83 -4.07 40.69
C TYR A 61 1.88 -5.21 41.71
N ASP A 62 0.90 -6.11 41.64
CA ASP A 62 0.93 -7.42 42.29
C ASP A 62 1.27 -8.49 41.23
N ALA A 63 2.40 -9.18 41.42
CA ALA A 63 2.90 -10.18 40.48
C ALA A 63 1.96 -11.39 40.32
N ASP A 64 1.28 -11.81 41.39
CA ASP A 64 0.39 -12.98 41.35
C ASP A 64 -0.91 -12.63 40.63
N GLN A 65 -1.47 -11.45 40.93
CA GLN A 65 -2.66 -10.95 40.24
C GLN A 65 -2.37 -10.64 38.77
N TYR A 66 -1.20 -10.04 38.47
CA TYR A 66 -0.76 -9.78 37.11
C TYR A 66 -0.57 -11.07 36.30
N ASN A 67 0.08 -12.09 36.87
CA ASN A 67 0.26 -13.38 36.22
C ASN A 67 -1.08 -14.10 36.00
N ALA A 68 -2.00 -14.05 36.98
CA ALA A 68 -3.35 -14.60 36.83
C ALA A 68 -4.14 -13.91 35.70
N LEU A 69 -4.08 -12.58 35.63
CA LEU A 69 -4.70 -11.81 34.55
C LEU A 69 -4.09 -12.14 33.19
N MET A 70 -2.76 -12.18 33.07
CA MET A 70 -2.07 -12.45 31.80
C MET A 70 -2.21 -13.90 31.31
N THR A 71 -2.49 -14.85 32.20
CA THR A 71 -2.78 -16.24 31.82
C THR A 71 -4.25 -16.47 31.46
N ALA A 72 -5.14 -15.54 31.83
CA ALA A 72 -6.58 -15.63 31.63
C ALA A 72 -7.12 -14.72 30.51
N ILE A 73 -6.30 -14.33 29.52
CA ILE A 73 -6.74 -13.44 28.43
C ILE A 73 -7.96 -14.05 27.72
N PRO A 74 -9.16 -13.44 27.79
CA PRO A 74 -10.39 -14.06 27.33
C PRO A 74 -10.58 -13.83 25.83
N ILE A 75 -9.74 -14.49 25.02
CA ILE A 75 -9.88 -14.52 23.57
C ILE A 75 -10.64 -15.79 23.17
N SER A 76 -11.90 -15.64 22.78
CA SER A 76 -12.68 -16.74 22.23
C SER A 76 -12.11 -17.22 20.88
N LYS A 77 -12.43 -18.47 20.50
CA LYS A 77 -12.11 -18.96 19.14
C LYS A 77 -12.74 -18.08 18.06
N GLY A 78 -13.96 -17.57 18.28
CA GLY A 78 -14.62 -16.62 17.38
C GLY A 78 -13.80 -15.35 17.18
N ASN A 79 -13.31 -14.74 18.26
CA ASN A 79 -12.48 -13.54 18.22
C ASN A 79 -11.17 -13.79 17.46
N MET A 80 -10.51 -14.94 17.68
CA MET A 80 -9.31 -15.31 16.92
C MET A 80 -9.59 -15.42 15.42
N ILE A 81 -10.67 -16.10 15.04
CA ILE A 81 -11.01 -16.31 13.61
C ILE A 81 -11.34 -14.96 12.96
N TYR A 82 -12.04 -14.06 13.67
CA TYR A 82 -12.33 -12.72 13.19
C TYR A 82 -11.06 -11.89 12.97
N ILE A 83 -10.16 -11.85 13.97
CA ILE A 83 -8.88 -11.13 13.86
C ILE A 83 -8.06 -11.69 12.70
N ILE A 84 -7.95 -13.02 12.58
CA ILE A 84 -7.24 -13.67 11.46
C ILE A 84 -7.88 -13.30 10.12
N SER A 85 -9.21 -13.26 10.04
CA SER A 85 -9.93 -12.89 8.81
C SER A 85 -9.66 -11.44 8.41
N LEU A 86 -9.64 -10.52 9.37
CA LEU A 86 -9.24 -9.13 9.14
C LEU A 86 -7.78 -9.03 8.67
N CYS A 87 -6.85 -9.74 9.32
CA CYS A 87 -5.46 -9.79 8.91
C CYS A 87 -5.30 -10.31 7.47
N ILE A 88 -6.05 -11.36 7.11
CA ILE A 88 -6.07 -11.89 5.74
C ILE A 88 -6.58 -10.85 4.76
N GLY A 89 -7.61 -10.07 5.10
CA GLY A 89 -8.10 -8.95 4.27
C GLY A 89 -7.02 -7.92 3.97
N TYR A 90 -6.32 -7.46 5.01
CA TYR A 90 -5.20 -6.54 4.84
C TYR A 90 -4.07 -7.14 4.00
N LEU A 91 -3.77 -8.44 4.16
CA LEU A 91 -2.77 -9.12 3.32
C LEU A 91 -3.21 -9.22 1.86
N ILE A 92 -4.49 -9.44 1.58
CA ILE A 92 -5.04 -9.48 0.22
C ILE A 92 -4.92 -8.10 -0.44
N LEU A 93 -5.28 -7.03 0.27
CA LEU A 93 -5.14 -5.65 -0.19
C LEU A 93 -3.67 -5.28 -0.44
N LEU A 94 -2.77 -5.65 0.47
CA LEU A 94 -1.34 -5.41 0.35
C LEU A 94 -0.74 -6.17 -0.85
N ALA A 95 -1.10 -7.45 -1.01
CA ALA A 95 -0.67 -8.26 -2.14
C ALA A 95 -1.15 -7.66 -3.46
N ALA A 96 -2.41 -7.24 -3.53
CA ALA A 96 -2.97 -6.59 -4.71
C ALA A 96 -2.23 -5.29 -5.04
N ALA A 97 -1.95 -4.45 -4.05
CA ALA A 97 -1.17 -3.23 -4.22
C ALA A 97 0.24 -3.53 -4.77
N TYR A 98 0.95 -4.52 -4.24
CA TYR A 98 2.27 -4.90 -4.75
C TYR A 98 2.25 -5.48 -6.16
N ILE A 99 1.28 -6.34 -6.48
CA ILE A 99 1.07 -6.86 -7.83
C ILE A 99 0.82 -5.69 -8.78
N TYR A 100 -0.07 -4.77 -8.40
CA TYR A 100 -0.38 -3.58 -9.19
C TYR A 100 0.85 -2.71 -9.43
N MET A 101 1.63 -2.39 -8.37
CA MET A 101 2.88 -1.61 -8.50
C MET A 101 3.83 -2.24 -9.53
N ALA A 102 4.00 -3.57 -9.45
CA ALA A 102 4.88 -4.30 -10.34
C ALA A 102 4.38 -4.30 -11.80
N LEU A 103 3.07 -4.50 -12.00
CA LEU A 103 2.44 -4.41 -13.33
C LEU A 103 2.60 -3.01 -13.93
N TYR A 104 2.36 -1.97 -13.12
CA TYR A 104 2.50 -0.58 -13.55
C TYR A 104 3.93 -0.29 -14.03
N VAL A 105 4.94 -0.52 -13.19
CA VAL A 105 6.35 -0.21 -13.53
C VAL A 105 6.81 -1.02 -14.74
N ARG A 106 6.40 -2.29 -14.83
CA ARG A 106 6.75 -3.14 -15.96
C ARG A 106 6.14 -2.63 -17.27
N ASN A 107 4.86 -2.26 -17.27
CA ASN A 107 4.20 -1.73 -18.47
C ASN A 107 4.78 -0.38 -18.87
N PHE A 108 5.00 0.51 -17.91
CA PHE A 108 5.67 1.80 -18.15
C PHE A 108 7.03 1.61 -18.84
N ARG A 109 7.84 0.65 -18.39
CA ARG A 109 9.13 0.33 -19.03
C ARG A 109 8.98 -0.25 -20.43
N ASN A 110 8.03 -1.16 -20.61
CA ASN A 110 7.76 -1.75 -21.93
C ASN A 110 7.35 -0.68 -22.94
N GLU A 111 6.43 0.21 -22.56
CA GLU A 111 5.96 1.32 -23.40
C GLU A 111 7.11 2.28 -23.75
N LYS A 112 7.93 2.65 -22.78
CA LYS A 112 9.10 3.51 -22.99
C LYS A 112 10.17 2.85 -23.88
N ILE A 113 10.39 1.54 -23.76
CA ILE A 113 11.31 0.81 -24.64
C ILE A 113 10.75 0.71 -26.06
N ALA A 114 9.44 0.49 -26.22
CA ALA A 114 8.78 0.42 -27.52
C ALA A 114 8.86 1.78 -28.23
N SER A 115 8.52 2.88 -27.55
CA SER A 115 8.56 4.22 -28.13
C SER A 115 9.96 4.61 -28.64
N ILE A 116 11.02 4.20 -27.94
CA ILE A 116 12.40 4.46 -28.37
C ILE A 116 12.78 3.63 -29.61
N LYS A 117 12.25 2.40 -29.74
CA LYS A 117 12.54 1.51 -30.88
C LYS A 117 11.84 1.90 -32.17
N ASP A 118 10.74 2.65 -32.05
CA ASP A 118 9.95 3.13 -33.18
C ASP A 118 10.48 4.47 -33.74
N GLU A 119 11.56 5.03 -33.17
CA GLU A 119 12.22 6.27 -33.62
C GLU A 119 13.52 6.01 -34.41
N ASP A 120 14.01 7.04 -35.12
CA ASP A 120 15.20 6.96 -35.98
C ASP A 120 16.47 6.46 -35.26
N GLN A 121 17.35 5.79 -36.00
CA GLN A 121 18.60 5.20 -35.49
C GLN A 121 19.53 6.20 -34.76
N GLU A 122 19.50 7.48 -35.13
CA GLU A 122 20.25 8.54 -34.43
C GLU A 122 19.66 8.87 -33.05
N VAL A 123 18.34 8.87 -32.92
CA VAL A 123 17.65 9.07 -31.63
C VAL A 123 17.85 7.86 -30.73
N ILE A 124 17.86 6.65 -31.29
CA ILE A 124 18.21 5.43 -30.55
C ILE A 124 19.62 5.54 -29.96
N ASN A 125 20.61 5.99 -30.73
CA ASN A 125 21.98 6.13 -30.25
C ASN A 125 22.13 7.17 -29.12
N TYR A 126 21.34 8.25 -29.13
CA TYR A 126 21.29 9.25 -28.05
C TYR A 126 20.47 8.77 -26.83
N ALA A 127 19.39 8.02 -27.06
CA ALA A 127 18.49 7.51 -26.05
C ALA A 127 19.02 6.25 -25.34
N ILE A 128 20.02 5.54 -25.89
CA ILE A 128 20.63 4.37 -25.28
C ILE A 128 21.20 4.69 -23.88
N GLU A 129 21.77 5.87 -23.68
CA GLU A 129 22.25 6.33 -22.37
C GLU A 129 21.12 6.60 -21.35
N HIS A 130 19.88 6.74 -21.84
CA HIS A 130 18.68 7.07 -21.07
C HIS A 130 17.62 5.94 -21.08
N LEU A 131 17.97 4.77 -21.61
CA LEU A 131 17.09 3.61 -21.66
C LEU A 131 16.68 3.21 -20.23
N PRO A 132 15.37 3.03 -19.96
CA PRO A 132 14.95 2.52 -18.68
C PRO A 132 15.50 1.10 -18.48
N ASP A 133 15.86 0.76 -17.24
CA ASP A 133 16.29 -0.60 -16.90
C ASP A 133 15.29 -1.64 -17.40
N LYS A 134 15.81 -2.80 -17.83
CA LYS A 134 14.97 -3.87 -18.39
C LYS A 134 13.84 -4.22 -17.42
N PRO A 135 12.62 -4.48 -17.94
CA PRO A 135 11.50 -4.94 -17.13
C PRO A 135 11.84 -6.27 -16.46
N ILE A 136 11.46 -6.43 -15.20
CA ILE A 136 11.67 -7.67 -14.47
C ILE A 136 10.90 -8.84 -15.12
N LYS A 137 11.55 -10.00 -15.20
CA LYS A 137 10.91 -11.24 -15.68
C LYS A 137 9.80 -11.69 -14.71
N PRO A 138 8.67 -12.23 -15.19
CA PRO A 138 7.59 -12.69 -14.30
C PRO A 138 8.05 -13.72 -13.27
N SER A 139 8.93 -14.65 -13.65
CA SER A 139 9.48 -15.67 -12.75
C SER A 139 10.20 -15.08 -11.53
N ASN A 140 10.97 -14.03 -11.76
CA ASN A 140 11.73 -13.35 -10.70
C ASN A 140 10.81 -12.46 -9.84
N LEU A 141 9.73 -11.95 -10.44
CA LEU A 141 8.76 -11.12 -9.75
C LEU A 141 7.99 -11.92 -8.68
N VAL A 142 7.62 -13.18 -8.96
CA VAL A 142 6.91 -14.04 -7.99
C VAL A 142 7.73 -14.21 -6.71
N GLY A 143 9.02 -14.57 -6.83
CA GLY A 143 9.89 -14.72 -5.66
C GLY A 143 10.06 -13.42 -4.86
N ARG A 144 10.16 -12.28 -5.56
CA ARG A 144 10.21 -10.96 -4.90
C ARG A 144 8.89 -10.62 -4.20
N LEU A 145 7.74 -10.88 -4.82
CA LEU A 145 6.43 -10.66 -4.20
C LEU A 145 6.29 -11.46 -2.90
N LEU A 146 6.68 -12.73 -2.89
CA LEU A 146 6.63 -13.57 -1.68
C LEU A 146 7.52 -13.02 -0.57
N MET A 147 8.76 -12.63 -0.90
CA MET A 147 9.71 -12.06 0.07
C MET A 147 9.21 -10.75 0.68
N ILE A 148 8.69 -9.83 -0.13
CA ILE A 148 8.19 -8.55 0.39
C ILE A 148 6.91 -8.74 1.20
N MET A 149 6.02 -9.65 0.81
CA MET A 149 4.81 -9.96 1.59
C MET A 149 5.17 -10.52 2.97
N LEU A 150 6.12 -11.46 3.03
CA LEU A 150 6.60 -12.02 4.29
C LEU A 150 7.17 -10.92 5.20
N PHE A 151 8.07 -10.08 4.66
CA PHE A 151 8.69 -9.02 5.45
C PHE A 151 7.70 -7.96 5.91
N SER A 152 6.79 -7.53 5.04
CA SER A 152 5.77 -6.55 5.40
C SER A 152 4.83 -7.08 6.48
N THR A 153 4.53 -8.38 6.50
CA THR A 153 3.75 -9.03 7.56
C THR A 153 4.51 -9.05 8.89
N LEU A 154 5.82 -9.33 8.86
CA LEU A 154 6.65 -9.35 10.07
C LEU A 154 6.87 -7.96 10.67
N ILE A 155 6.94 -6.92 9.82
CA ILE A 155 7.22 -5.54 10.25
C ILE A 155 5.97 -4.73 10.52
N SER A 156 4.81 -5.09 9.97
CA SER A 156 3.58 -4.36 10.24
C SER A 156 3.27 -4.30 11.73
N VAL A 157 3.47 -5.38 12.49
CA VAL A 157 3.20 -5.43 13.93
C VAL A 157 4.04 -4.41 14.74
N PRO A 158 5.39 -4.43 14.70
CA PRO A 158 6.19 -3.44 15.42
C PRO A 158 6.01 -2.03 14.85
N PHE A 159 5.75 -1.89 13.54
CA PHE A 159 5.53 -0.58 12.93
C PHE A 159 4.23 0.07 13.39
N VAL A 160 3.14 -0.70 13.53
CA VAL A 160 1.86 -0.19 14.07
C VAL A 160 2.05 0.31 15.50
N LEU A 161 2.73 -0.47 16.36
CA LEU A 161 3.03 -0.06 17.73
C LEU A 161 3.86 1.25 17.76
N LEU A 162 4.92 1.34 16.96
CA LEU A 162 5.75 2.54 16.88
C LEU A 162 4.98 3.74 16.33
N THR A 163 4.08 3.52 15.36
CA THR A 163 3.26 4.57 14.75
C THR A 163 2.25 5.16 15.73
N PHE A 164 1.68 4.36 16.63
CA PHE A 164 0.81 4.89 17.70
C PHE A 164 1.56 5.87 18.63
N TYR A 165 2.83 5.59 18.94
CA TYR A 165 3.65 6.47 19.78
C TYR A 165 4.25 7.66 19.02
N PHE A 166 4.55 7.50 17.73
CA PHE A 166 5.28 8.50 16.93
C PHE A 166 4.57 8.86 15.63
N MET A 167 3.24 9.04 15.67
CA MET A 167 2.42 9.28 14.49
C MET A 167 2.94 10.43 13.61
N PHE A 168 3.41 11.52 14.23
CA PHE A 168 4.00 12.64 13.51
C PHE A 168 5.28 12.24 12.72
N ILE A 169 6.17 11.46 13.35
CA ILE A 169 7.40 10.97 12.70
C ILE A 169 7.05 10.00 11.57
N ALA A 170 6.05 9.14 11.77
CA ALA A 170 5.59 8.21 10.75
C ALA A 170 5.08 8.93 9.49
N ILE A 171 4.31 10.02 9.65
CA ILE A 171 3.83 10.86 8.53
C ILE A 171 5.01 11.53 7.81
N ILE A 172 5.98 12.08 8.54
CA ILE A 172 7.19 12.68 7.96
C ILE A 172 8.05 11.65 7.23
N GLY A 173 8.12 10.42 7.75
CA GLY A 173 8.89 9.31 7.16
C GLY A 173 8.27 8.73 5.89
N LEU A 174 6.95 8.88 5.72
CA LEU A 174 6.16 8.20 4.69
C LEU A 174 6.68 8.39 3.25
N PRO A 175 7.08 9.61 2.80
CA PRO A 175 7.66 9.84 1.48
C PRO A 175 8.93 9.06 1.19
N PHE A 176 9.68 8.68 2.21
CA PHE A 176 10.95 7.96 2.04
C PHE A 176 10.75 6.46 1.88
N VAL A 177 9.69 5.91 2.49
CA VAL A 177 9.46 4.46 2.56
C VAL A 177 8.43 3.97 1.54
N PHE A 178 7.47 4.80 1.10
CA PHE A 178 6.36 4.32 0.26
C PHE A 178 6.79 3.83 -1.13
N THR A 179 7.93 4.29 -1.64
CA THR A 179 8.49 3.81 -2.93
C THR A 179 9.45 2.64 -2.77
N THR A 180 9.84 2.26 -1.56
CA THR A 180 10.73 1.12 -1.29
C THR A 180 10.21 -0.20 -1.86
N PRO A 181 8.91 -0.54 -1.71
CA PRO A 181 8.35 -1.72 -2.36
C PRO A 181 8.53 -1.71 -3.87
N VAL A 182 8.37 -0.56 -4.50
CA VAL A 182 8.49 -0.39 -5.95
C VAL A 182 9.94 -0.56 -6.41
N ALA A 183 10.89 0.02 -5.68
CA ALA A 183 12.33 -0.13 -5.96
C ALA A 183 12.82 -1.58 -5.89
N TYR A 184 12.22 -2.37 -4.98
CA TYR A 184 12.49 -3.79 -4.89
C TYR A 184 11.75 -4.59 -5.98
N LEU A 185 10.45 -4.39 -6.16
CA LEU A 185 9.65 -5.16 -7.11
C LEU A 185 10.02 -4.89 -8.57
N SER A 186 10.55 -3.70 -8.88
CA SER A 186 11.05 -3.35 -10.21
C SER A 186 12.29 -4.14 -10.64
N GLY A 187 13.01 -4.76 -9.70
CA GLY A 187 14.21 -5.53 -9.97
C GLY A 187 15.52 -4.75 -9.85
N ASP A 188 15.45 -3.42 -9.73
CA ASP A 188 16.61 -2.53 -9.82
C ASP A 188 17.55 -2.66 -8.62
N THR A 189 17.00 -3.00 -7.45
CA THR A 189 17.77 -3.12 -6.21
C THR A 189 17.44 -4.42 -5.48
N GLY A 190 18.40 -4.93 -4.70
CA GLY A 190 18.15 -6.02 -3.76
C GLY A 190 17.30 -5.56 -2.58
N PHE A 191 16.73 -6.52 -1.85
CA PHE A 191 15.78 -6.26 -0.77
C PHE A 191 16.27 -5.24 0.27
N PHE A 192 17.48 -5.41 0.81
CA PHE A 192 18.04 -4.49 1.81
C PHE A 192 18.57 -3.18 1.22
N ARG A 193 18.85 -3.14 -0.09
CA ARG A 193 19.36 -1.94 -0.77
C ARG A 193 18.24 -1.03 -1.28
N SER A 194 17.01 -1.54 -1.38
CA SER A 194 15.87 -0.77 -1.90
C SER A 194 15.51 0.40 -0.98
N LEU A 195 15.58 0.22 0.34
CA LEU A 195 15.28 1.28 1.31
C LEU A 195 16.24 2.47 1.21
N PRO A 196 17.57 2.32 1.39
CA PRO A 196 18.50 3.46 1.27
C PRO A 196 18.50 4.07 -0.14
N TYR A 197 18.23 3.27 -1.17
CA TYR A 197 18.07 3.76 -2.54
C TYR A 197 16.84 4.67 -2.68
N SER A 198 15.67 4.21 -2.22
CA SER A 198 14.43 4.99 -2.21
C SER A 198 14.56 6.26 -1.38
N VAL A 199 15.20 6.21 -0.21
CA VAL A 199 15.45 7.40 0.63
C VAL A 199 16.25 8.45 -0.15
N LYS A 200 17.32 8.04 -0.82
CA LYS A 200 18.17 8.94 -1.61
C LYS A 200 17.43 9.59 -2.77
N LEU A 201 16.54 8.84 -3.44
CA LEU A 201 15.69 9.38 -4.49
C LEU A 201 14.63 10.32 -3.93
N ALA A 202 13.87 9.86 -2.93
CA ALA A 202 12.74 10.56 -2.34
C ALA A 202 13.13 11.88 -1.67
N ALA A 203 14.32 11.99 -1.08
CA ALA A 203 14.78 13.22 -0.42
C ALA A 203 14.67 14.47 -1.31
N LYS A 204 14.88 14.32 -2.62
CA LYS A 204 14.80 15.44 -3.58
C LYS A 204 13.37 15.76 -4.03
N TYR A 205 12.44 14.83 -3.83
CA TYR A 205 11.03 14.94 -4.23
C TYR A 205 10.09 14.98 -3.03
N TYR A 206 10.63 15.18 -1.82
CA TYR A 206 9.89 15.06 -0.57
C TYR A 206 8.55 15.80 -0.58
N PHE A 207 8.54 17.09 -0.93
CA PHE A 207 7.33 17.90 -0.96
C PHE A 207 6.33 17.48 -2.05
N VAL A 208 6.83 17.03 -3.21
CA VAL A 208 5.97 16.52 -4.30
C VAL A 208 5.31 15.22 -3.87
N ASN A 209 6.08 14.33 -3.25
CA ASN A 209 5.60 13.06 -2.75
C ASN A 209 4.59 13.26 -1.59
N MET A 210 4.90 14.15 -0.63
CA MET A 210 3.99 14.53 0.45
C MET A 210 2.67 15.09 -0.07
N ARG A 211 2.70 15.92 -1.12
CA ARG A 211 1.48 16.43 -1.75
C ARG A 211 0.63 15.29 -2.32
N GLY A 212 1.24 14.34 -3.03
CA GLY A 212 0.53 13.19 -3.57
C GLY A 212 -0.05 12.27 -2.49
N ILE A 213 0.71 12.03 -1.42
CA ILE A 213 0.23 11.31 -0.23
C ILE A 213 -0.95 12.05 0.39
N GLY A 214 -0.85 13.37 0.58
CA GLY A 214 -1.91 14.18 1.16
C GLY A 214 -3.21 14.15 0.35
N ILE A 215 -3.12 14.08 -0.98
CA ILE A 215 -4.29 13.89 -1.86
C ILE A 215 -4.98 12.54 -1.58
N ILE A 216 -4.20 11.47 -1.43
CA ILE A 216 -4.75 10.13 -1.15
C ILE A 216 -5.34 10.08 0.26
N LEU A 217 -4.67 10.67 1.26
CA LEU A 217 -5.18 10.80 2.62
C LEU A 217 -6.49 11.59 2.67
N LEU A 218 -6.61 12.65 1.88
CA LEU A 218 -7.86 13.40 1.75
C LEU A 218 -8.97 12.52 1.13
N ALA A 219 -8.65 11.71 0.12
CA ALA A 219 -9.62 10.79 -0.47
C ALA A 219 -10.06 9.69 0.52
N ILE A 220 -9.14 9.18 1.34
CA ILE A 220 -9.45 8.27 2.46
C ILE A 220 -10.42 8.95 3.41
N LEU A 221 -10.10 10.14 3.90
CA LEU A 221 -10.94 10.88 4.84
C LEU A 221 -12.34 11.13 4.28
N VAL A 222 -12.44 11.59 3.02
CA VAL A 222 -13.76 11.80 2.37
C VAL A 222 -14.54 10.49 2.25
N SER A 223 -13.87 9.38 1.94
CA SER A 223 -14.51 8.06 1.85
C SER A 223 -15.01 7.59 3.21
N ASP A 224 -14.19 7.72 4.26
CA ASP A 224 -14.54 7.37 5.64
C ASP A 224 -15.71 8.19 6.18
N PHE A 225 -15.93 9.41 5.69
CA PHE A 225 -17.11 10.21 6.05
C PHE A 225 -18.35 9.86 5.21
N THR A 226 -18.19 9.50 3.93
CA THR A 226 -19.31 9.36 2.99
C THR A 226 -19.84 7.95 2.87
N VAL A 227 -18.96 6.94 2.86
CA VAL A 227 -19.34 5.54 2.69
C VAL A 227 -20.20 5.04 3.85
N PRO A 228 -19.90 5.35 5.14
CA PRO A 228 -20.73 4.91 6.25
C PRO A 228 -22.16 5.45 6.21
N LEU A 229 -22.42 6.56 5.51
CA LEU A 229 -23.79 7.07 5.36
C LEU A 229 -24.72 6.05 4.67
N LEU A 230 -24.16 5.17 3.84
CA LEU A 230 -24.90 4.09 3.18
C LEU A 230 -25.42 3.04 4.16
N ALA A 231 -24.80 2.89 5.33
CA ALA A 231 -25.25 1.95 6.36
C ALA A 231 -26.67 2.30 6.85
N ASN A 232 -27.06 3.58 6.80
CA ASN A 232 -28.42 4.02 7.13
C ASN A 232 -29.47 3.58 6.10
N ILE A 233 -29.06 3.17 4.90
CA ILE A 233 -29.94 2.76 3.80
C ILE A 233 -29.90 1.24 3.65
N SER A 234 -28.70 0.65 3.57
CA SER A 234 -28.49 -0.78 3.42
C SER A 234 -27.10 -1.18 3.91
N MET A 235 -27.04 -2.03 4.94
CA MET A 235 -25.79 -2.61 5.44
C MET A 235 -25.03 -3.40 4.37
N THR A 236 -25.75 -4.13 3.51
CA THR A 236 -25.14 -4.87 2.40
C THR A 236 -24.50 -3.93 1.39
N ALA A 237 -25.18 -2.85 1.00
CA ALA A 237 -24.63 -1.86 0.09
C ALA A 237 -23.40 -1.16 0.70
N PHE A 238 -23.46 -0.83 1.98
CA PHE A 238 -22.33 -0.30 2.74
C PHE A 238 -21.10 -1.22 2.63
N TYR A 239 -21.19 -2.50 3.00
CA TYR A 239 -20.03 -3.40 2.97
C TYR A 239 -19.44 -3.60 1.56
N ILE A 240 -20.28 -3.65 0.52
CA ILE A 240 -19.80 -3.79 -0.87
C ILE A 240 -19.09 -2.52 -1.32
N VAL A 241 -19.69 -1.35 -1.09
CA VAL A 241 -19.10 -0.07 -1.49
C VAL A 241 -17.84 0.24 -0.69
N ASP A 242 -17.83 -0.05 0.61
CA ASP A 242 -16.65 0.08 1.46
C ASP A 242 -15.49 -0.76 0.91
N ALA A 243 -15.72 -2.06 0.67
CA ALA A 243 -14.71 -2.93 0.09
C ALA A 243 -14.22 -2.44 -1.30
N ALA A 244 -15.11 -1.92 -2.14
CA ALA A 244 -14.78 -1.37 -3.45
C ALA A 244 -13.92 -0.10 -3.37
N VAL A 245 -14.26 0.82 -2.46
CA VAL A 245 -13.56 2.08 -2.25
C VAL A 245 -12.21 1.84 -1.57
N THR A 246 -12.16 0.99 -0.53
CA THR A 246 -10.90 0.58 0.10
C THR A 246 -9.95 -0.02 -0.95
N THR A 247 -10.43 -0.98 -1.75
CA THR A 247 -9.61 -1.60 -2.80
C THR A 247 -9.10 -0.55 -3.80
N TRP A 248 -9.97 0.38 -4.21
CA TRP A 248 -9.60 1.46 -5.13
C TRP A 248 -8.51 2.38 -4.56
N ILE A 249 -8.62 2.78 -3.28
CA ILE A 249 -7.63 3.60 -2.59
C ILE A 249 -6.28 2.87 -2.50
N TRP A 250 -6.26 1.59 -2.14
CA TRP A 250 -5.03 0.79 -2.06
C TRP A 250 -4.33 0.71 -3.42
N LEU A 251 -5.09 0.49 -4.51
CA LEU A 251 -4.55 0.49 -5.86
C LEU A 251 -4.12 1.89 -6.33
N ALA A 252 -4.80 2.96 -5.93
CA ALA A 252 -4.39 4.33 -6.23
C ALA A 252 -3.08 4.69 -5.52
N PHE A 253 -2.90 4.27 -4.27
CA PHE A 253 -1.64 4.41 -3.55
C PHE A 253 -0.51 3.61 -4.21
N ALA A 254 -0.81 2.38 -4.65
CA ALA A 254 0.11 1.58 -5.46
C ALA A 254 0.52 2.28 -6.77
N ARG A 255 -0.45 2.84 -7.50
CA ARG A 255 -0.21 3.60 -8.72
C ARG A 255 0.67 4.82 -8.46
N PHE A 256 0.36 5.58 -7.41
CA PHE A 256 1.14 6.74 -7.03
C PHE A 256 2.59 6.37 -6.67
N ALA A 257 2.81 5.30 -5.92
CA ALA A 257 4.15 4.79 -5.63
C ALA A 257 4.91 4.41 -6.91
N GLY A 258 4.22 3.76 -7.87
CA GLY A 258 4.74 3.45 -9.19
C GLY A 258 5.16 4.69 -9.99
N ILE A 259 4.25 5.68 -10.10
CA ILE A 259 4.48 6.96 -10.77
C ILE A 259 5.67 7.68 -10.15
N ALA A 260 5.64 7.87 -8.82
CA ALA A 260 6.69 8.57 -8.10
C ALA A 260 8.05 7.90 -8.33
N TYR A 261 8.12 6.57 -8.21
CA TYR A 261 9.36 5.82 -8.45
C TYR A 261 9.91 6.04 -9.86
N CYS A 262 9.07 5.84 -10.89
CA CYS A 262 9.45 6.03 -12.28
C CYS A 262 9.92 7.47 -12.55
N THR A 263 9.17 8.46 -12.08
CA THR A 263 9.52 9.89 -12.25
C THR A 263 10.84 10.25 -11.58
N MET A 264 11.05 9.82 -10.32
CA MET A 264 12.28 10.12 -9.59
C MET A 264 13.51 9.49 -10.24
N LYS A 265 13.34 8.32 -10.85
CA LYS A 265 14.40 7.59 -11.52
C LYS A 265 14.72 8.16 -12.90
N ASP A 266 13.70 8.45 -13.71
CA ASP A 266 13.85 8.88 -15.09
C ASP A 266 14.25 10.36 -15.21
N PHE A 267 13.84 11.19 -14.24
CA PHE A 267 14.12 12.62 -14.26
C PHE A 267 14.86 13.08 -13.01
N PRO A 268 16.06 12.56 -12.69
CA PRO A 268 16.72 12.85 -11.42
C PRO A 268 17.07 14.34 -11.31
N ILE A 269 16.61 15.00 -10.24
CA ILE A 269 17.01 16.39 -9.93
C ILE A 269 18.53 16.43 -9.69
N LYS A 270 19.29 16.98 -10.64
CA LYS A 270 20.71 17.32 -10.52
C LYS A 270 20.85 18.83 -10.29
N GLY A 271 21.46 19.25 -9.18
CA GLY A 271 21.83 20.65 -8.96
C GLY A 271 20.68 21.65 -8.71
N GLY A 272 19.59 21.25 -8.06
CA GLY A 272 18.53 22.19 -7.61
C GLY A 272 17.61 22.74 -8.71
N LYS A 273 17.85 22.44 -9.99
CA LYS A 273 16.90 22.71 -11.08
C LYS A 273 15.87 21.57 -11.16
N ARG A 274 14.59 21.92 -11.00
CA ARG A 274 13.46 20.98 -11.10
C ARG A 274 13.33 20.52 -12.55
N PRO A 275 13.31 19.22 -12.86
CA PRO A 275 12.71 18.74 -14.08
C PRO A 275 11.20 19.00 -13.98
N PHE A 276 10.63 19.51 -15.06
CA PHE A 276 9.19 19.60 -15.23
C PHE A 276 8.61 18.19 -15.36
N ALA A 277 8.30 17.55 -14.24
CA ALA A 277 7.51 16.32 -14.23
C ALA A 277 6.74 16.20 -12.91
N ILE A 278 5.53 16.79 -12.91
CA ILE A 278 4.22 16.39 -12.34
C ILE A 278 3.32 17.64 -12.33
#